data_AF-A0A2T7BE87-F1
#
_entry.id   AF-A0A2T7BE87-F1
#
_cell.length_a   1.000
_cell.length_b   1.000
_cell.length_c   1.000
_cell.angle_alpha   90.00
_cell.angle_beta   90.00
_cell.angle_gamma   90.00
#
_symmetry.space_group_name_H-M   'P 1'
#
loop_
_entity.id
_entity.type
_entity.pdbx_description
1 polymer ?
#
loop_
_entity_poly.entity_id
_entity_poly.type
_entity_poly.pdbx_seq_one_letter_code
_entity_poly.pdbx_strand_id
1 'polypeptide(L)'
;MEHVNILNVTLLEPRQKHPAIFARFDQLLEGESLVIHNDHDPKPLYYQLLGERGNIFTWAYLEQGPAWWKVCISKNISAGNGETLGQIAAQDLRKAQVFRKYGLDFCCGGKKTVAQACAEKGLDLAAVAEELRQADKQLSARPLPYSDWSLDFLADYIVNTHHSYIKGVLPDITAYAGKVARVHGDRHPELLTIHQLVTEMGQELSSHLLKEEQVLFPHIREMVKLKHARQAFPVQYSATVRQPIDVMETEHESVGRSLDIIRRVSDNYTLPEDACASYSLLYRMLDEFEEDLHIHVHLENNILFPKAIQLEKELNNVNA
;
A
#
# COMPACT_ATOMS: atom_id res chain seq x y z
N MET A 1 -6.89 27.00 -27.53
CA MET A 1 -5.62 26.24 -27.56
C MET A 1 -5.31 25.91 -26.12
N GLU A 2 -5.52 24.68 -25.68
CA GLU A 2 -5.13 24.25 -24.34
C GLU A 2 -3.61 24.44 -24.22
N HIS A 3 -3.18 25.32 -23.34
CA HIS A 3 -1.78 25.43 -22.98
C HIS A 3 -1.41 24.15 -22.22
N VAL A 4 -0.81 23.19 -22.90
CA VAL A 4 -0.26 22.00 -22.25
C VAL A 4 0.79 22.48 -21.25
N ASN A 5 0.54 22.29 -19.96
CA ASN A 5 1.45 22.68 -18.89
C ASN A 5 2.64 21.71 -18.90
N ILE A 6 3.69 22.06 -19.64
CA ILE A 6 4.89 21.22 -19.83
C ILE A 6 6.07 21.81 -19.03
N LEU A 7 6.71 20.97 -18.23
CA LEU A 7 7.99 21.24 -17.58
C LEU A 7 9.08 20.35 -18.18
N ASN A 8 10.03 20.97 -18.88
CA ASN A 8 11.25 20.27 -19.26
C ASN A 8 12.25 20.27 -18.10
N VAL A 9 12.34 19.13 -17.41
CA VAL A 9 13.13 18.96 -16.19
C VAL A 9 14.63 18.89 -16.50
N THR A 10 15.02 18.53 -17.72
CA THR A 10 16.44 18.44 -18.12
C THR A 10 17.13 19.81 -18.20
N LEU A 11 16.35 20.90 -18.25
CA LEU A 11 16.86 22.27 -18.24
C LEU A 11 17.09 22.83 -16.83
N LEU A 12 16.74 22.07 -15.79
CA LEU A 12 16.87 22.49 -14.39
C LEU A 12 18.11 21.86 -13.74
N GLU A 13 18.74 22.62 -12.85
CA GLU A 13 19.80 22.12 -11.98
C GLU A 13 19.30 20.94 -11.13
N PRO A 14 20.10 19.88 -10.88
CA PRO A 14 19.66 18.68 -10.17
C PRO A 14 18.94 18.96 -8.85
N ARG A 15 19.47 19.89 -8.03
CA ARG A 15 18.88 20.29 -6.74
C ARG A 15 17.54 21.03 -6.86
N GLN A 16 17.19 21.53 -8.05
CA GLN A 16 15.97 22.31 -8.29
C GLN A 16 14.87 21.50 -8.99
N LYS A 17 15.19 20.31 -9.52
CA LYS A 17 14.24 19.46 -10.27
C LYS A 17 12.98 19.15 -9.45
N HIS A 18 13.12 18.45 -8.33
CA HIS A 18 11.98 18.02 -7.50
C HIS A 18 11.21 19.21 -6.89
N PRO A 19 11.86 20.22 -6.28
CA PRO A 19 11.16 21.39 -5.77
C PRO A 19 10.32 22.13 -6.83
N ALA A 20 10.84 22.26 -8.06
CA ALA A 20 10.10 22.93 -9.14
C ALA A 20 8.88 22.12 -9.61
N ILE A 21 9.00 20.79 -9.65
CA ILE A 21 7.88 19.91 -10.00
C ILE A 21 6.80 19.99 -8.93
N PHE A 22 7.18 19.92 -7.65
CA PHE A 22 6.22 19.95 -6.54
C PHE A 22 5.51 21.30 -6.46
N ALA A 23 6.25 22.40 -6.59
CA ALA A 23 5.66 23.74 -6.63
C ALA A 23 4.65 23.90 -7.78
N ARG A 24 4.92 23.34 -8.97
CA ARG A 24 3.97 23.35 -10.09
C ARG A 24 2.77 22.44 -9.86
N PHE A 25 2.98 21.25 -9.31
CA PHE A 25 1.90 20.34 -8.95
C PHE A 25 0.96 20.95 -7.90
N ASP A 26 1.51 21.62 -6.89
CA ASP A 26 0.74 22.25 -5.81
C ASP A 26 -0.15 23.38 -6.35
N GLN A 27 0.28 24.06 -7.42
CA GLN A 27 -0.47 25.11 -8.11
C GLN A 27 -1.59 24.59 -9.03
N LEU A 28 -1.59 23.30 -9.39
CA LEU A 28 -2.67 22.73 -10.20
C LEU A 28 -3.99 22.82 -9.44
N LEU A 29 -5.04 23.21 -10.16
CA LEU A 29 -6.42 22.98 -9.74
C LEU A 29 -6.76 21.50 -9.92
N GLU A 30 -7.82 21.09 -9.25
CA GLU A 30 -8.35 19.74 -9.40
C GLU A 30 -8.77 19.46 -10.85
N GLY A 31 -8.38 18.30 -11.37
CA GLY A 31 -8.58 17.92 -12.77
C GLY A 31 -7.53 18.47 -13.73
N GLU A 32 -6.63 19.35 -13.30
CA GLU A 32 -5.54 19.84 -14.15
C GLU A 32 -4.32 18.90 -14.13
N SER A 33 -3.51 19.01 -15.18
CA SER A 33 -2.35 18.13 -15.40
C SER A 33 -1.07 18.92 -15.66
N LEU A 34 0.06 18.33 -15.23
CA LEU A 34 1.43 18.75 -15.52
C LEU A 34 2.15 17.63 -16.27
N VAL A 35 2.74 17.94 -17.42
CA VAL A 35 3.60 17.00 -18.15
C VAL A 35 5.06 17.33 -17.86
N ILE A 36 5.82 16.34 -17.37
CA ILE A 36 7.27 16.46 -17.19
C ILE A 36 8.02 15.74 -18.31
N HIS A 37 9.10 16.35 -18.80
CA HIS A 37 10.06 15.70 -19.69
C HIS A 37 11.38 15.49 -18.94
N ASN A 38 11.88 14.26 -18.93
CA ASN A 38 13.11 13.88 -18.23
C ASN A 38 14.01 13.00 -19.12
N ASP A 39 15.29 12.93 -18.77
CA ASP A 39 16.32 12.13 -19.46
C ASP A 39 16.48 10.71 -18.89
N HIS A 40 15.79 10.39 -17.79
CA HIS A 40 15.73 9.08 -17.15
C HIS A 40 14.33 8.83 -16.58
N ASP A 41 14.06 7.58 -16.19
CA ASP A 41 12.79 7.21 -15.56
C ASP A 41 12.56 8.00 -14.26
N PRO A 42 11.52 8.86 -14.17
CA PRO A 42 11.23 9.63 -12.97
C PRO A 42 10.50 8.82 -11.89
N LYS A 43 10.59 7.49 -11.89
CA LYS A 43 9.98 6.63 -10.87
C LYS A 43 10.31 7.02 -9.41
N PRO A 44 11.54 7.44 -9.03
CA PRO A 44 11.81 7.93 -7.67
C PRO A 44 11.00 9.19 -7.30
N LEU A 45 10.76 10.08 -8.27
CA LEU A 45 9.97 11.29 -8.10
C LEU A 45 8.49 10.96 -7.85
N TYR A 46 7.95 9.93 -8.50
CA TYR A 46 6.59 9.44 -8.24
C TYR A 46 6.42 9.11 -6.75
N TYR A 47 7.33 8.30 -6.20
CA TYR A 47 7.26 7.88 -4.80
C TYR A 47 7.43 9.06 -3.85
N GLN A 48 8.32 10.00 -4.15
CA GLN A 48 8.47 11.18 -3.31
C GLN A 48 7.21 12.07 -3.34
N LEU A 49 6.61 12.29 -4.51
CA LEU A 49 5.37 13.06 -4.63
C LEU A 49 4.22 12.38 -3.87
N LEU A 50 4.13 11.05 -3.96
CA LEU A 50 3.14 10.23 -3.26
C LEU A 50 3.31 10.30 -1.73
N GLY A 51 4.54 10.19 -1.23
CA GLY A 51 4.84 10.30 0.20
C GLY A 51 4.51 11.67 0.78
N GLU A 52 4.81 12.75 0.05
CA GLU A 52 4.60 14.10 0.54
C GLU A 52 3.17 14.65 0.33
N ARG A 53 2.48 14.26 -0.74
CA ARG A 53 1.16 14.79 -1.09
C ARG A 53 0.03 13.78 -0.95
N GLY A 54 0.36 12.51 -0.73
CA GLY A 54 -0.62 11.43 -0.71
C GLY A 54 -1.15 11.11 -2.11
N ASN A 55 -2.14 10.23 -2.15
CA ASN A 55 -2.70 9.69 -3.39
C ASN A 55 -3.73 10.64 -4.04
N ILE A 56 -3.35 11.91 -4.20
CA ILE A 56 -4.21 12.97 -4.75
C ILE A 56 -3.92 13.27 -6.22
N PHE A 57 -3.19 12.39 -6.89
CA PHE A 57 -2.86 12.53 -8.30
C PHE A 57 -2.84 11.18 -9.03
N THR A 58 -2.95 11.23 -10.35
CA THR A 58 -2.65 10.10 -11.24
C THR A 58 -1.32 10.31 -11.95
N TRP A 59 -0.65 9.20 -12.29
CA TRP A 59 0.64 9.18 -12.96
C TRP A 59 0.57 8.33 -14.23
N ALA A 60 0.74 8.95 -15.39
CA ALA A 60 0.68 8.28 -16.67
C ALA A 60 1.95 8.51 -17.49
N TYR A 61 2.61 7.44 -17.92
CA TYR A 61 3.70 7.54 -18.88
C TYR A 61 3.14 7.80 -20.27
N LEU A 62 3.56 8.92 -20.86
CA LEU A 62 3.30 9.27 -22.26
C LEU A 62 4.40 8.73 -23.18
N GLU A 63 5.63 8.61 -22.66
CA GLU A 63 6.79 8.05 -23.38
C GLU A 63 7.76 7.41 -22.38
N GLN A 64 8.29 6.22 -22.72
CA GLN A 64 9.16 5.42 -21.85
C GLN A 64 10.50 5.09 -22.53
N GLY A 65 11.39 6.07 -22.60
CA GLY A 65 12.78 5.90 -23.02
C GLY A 65 12.99 5.37 -24.45
N PRO A 66 14.24 5.10 -24.84
CA PRO A 66 15.47 5.34 -24.08
C PRO A 66 15.95 6.80 -24.13
N ALA A 67 15.43 7.62 -25.06
CA ALA A 67 15.86 9.00 -25.23
C ALA A 67 15.10 10.01 -24.35
N TRP A 68 13.81 9.77 -24.12
CA TRP A 68 12.94 10.66 -23.35
C TRP A 68 11.99 9.89 -22.47
N TRP A 69 11.75 10.41 -21.28
CA TRP A 69 10.71 9.97 -20.38
C TRP A 69 9.72 11.10 -20.19
N LYS A 70 8.50 10.91 -20.69
CA LYS A 70 7.42 11.89 -20.58
C LYS A 70 6.34 11.34 -19.68
N VAL A 71 6.02 12.08 -18.62
CA VAL A 71 5.01 11.67 -17.65
C VAL A 71 3.98 12.79 -17.50
N CYS A 72 2.71 12.42 -17.52
CA CYS A 72 1.60 13.27 -17.16
C CYS A 72 1.21 13.01 -15.69
N ILE A 73 1.23 14.05 -14.88
CA ILE A 73 0.81 14.07 -13.48
C ILE A 73 -0.49 14.86 -13.42
N SER A 74 -1.61 14.24 -13.07
CA SER A 74 -2.91 14.94 -13.00
C SER A 74 -3.41 15.01 -11.58
N LYS A 75 -3.82 16.19 -11.11
CA LYS A 75 -4.41 16.34 -9.77
C LYS A 75 -5.82 15.81 -9.78
N ASN A 76 -6.13 14.90 -8.85
CA ASN A 76 -7.42 14.23 -8.81
C ASN A 76 -8.53 15.24 -8.49
N ILE A 77 -9.70 15.09 -9.13
CA ILE A 77 -10.90 15.78 -8.68
C ILE A 77 -11.31 15.16 -7.35
N SER A 78 -11.39 15.98 -6.30
CA SER A 78 -11.89 15.53 -5.02
C SER A 78 -13.40 15.35 -5.16
N ALA A 79 -13.83 14.09 -5.30
CA ALA A 79 -15.21 13.73 -5.05
C ALA A 79 -15.44 13.98 -3.55
N GLY A 80 -16.04 15.13 -3.21
CA GLY A 80 -15.96 15.75 -1.89
C GLY A 80 -16.22 14.83 -0.70
N ASN A 81 -15.47 15.04 0.39
CA ASN A 81 -15.67 14.53 1.76
C ASN A 81 -16.28 13.12 1.96
N GLY A 82 -16.14 12.21 1.00
CA GLY A 82 -16.55 10.83 1.14
C GLY A 82 -15.55 10.05 1.98
N GLU A 83 -16.02 9.08 2.75
CA GLU A 83 -15.11 8.17 3.46
C GLU A 83 -14.22 7.42 2.47
N THR A 84 -12.94 7.29 2.81
CA THR A 84 -11.98 6.55 2.00
C THR A 84 -12.12 5.04 2.21
N LEU A 85 -11.60 4.22 1.28
CA LEU A 85 -11.57 2.77 1.42
C LEU A 85 -10.94 2.35 2.76
N GLY A 86 -9.82 2.98 3.13
CA GLY A 86 -9.13 2.73 4.39
C GLY A 86 -9.99 3.13 5.60
N GLN A 87 -10.66 4.29 5.58
CA GLN A 87 -11.54 4.69 6.68
C GLN A 87 -12.70 3.70 6.87
N ILE A 88 -13.32 3.25 5.78
CA ILE A 88 -14.41 2.28 5.81
C ILE A 88 -13.93 0.94 6.37
N ALA A 89 -12.78 0.45 5.90
CA ALA A 89 -12.20 -0.81 6.37
C ALA A 89 -11.76 -0.75 7.85
N ALA A 90 -11.23 0.40 8.30
CA ALA A 90 -10.80 0.60 9.68
C ALA A 90 -11.96 0.65 10.68
N GLN A 91 -13.17 1.02 10.22
CA GLN A 91 -14.39 0.96 11.01
C GLN A 91 -14.99 -0.45 11.02
N ASP A 92 -14.91 -1.17 9.89
CA ASP A 92 -15.48 -2.50 9.75
C ASP A 92 -14.73 -3.35 8.70
N LEU A 93 -13.89 -4.28 9.15
CA LEU A 93 -13.16 -5.20 8.27
C LEU A 93 -14.09 -6.10 7.42
N ARG A 94 -15.37 -6.24 7.74
CA ARG A 94 -16.31 -6.97 6.86
C ARG A 94 -16.46 -6.25 5.51
N LYS A 95 -16.35 -4.92 5.50
CA LYS A 95 -16.35 -4.12 4.27
C LYS A 95 -15.07 -4.30 3.46
N ALA A 96 -13.96 -4.68 4.08
CA ALA A 96 -12.74 -5.05 3.36
C ALA A 96 -12.96 -6.28 2.46
N GLN A 97 -13.82 -7.24 2.85
CA GLN A 97 -14.17 -8.37 2.00
C GLN A 97 -14.92 -7.93 0.73
N VAL A 98 -15.80 -6.92 0.85
CA VAL A 98 -16.47 -6.31 -0.31
C VAL A 98 -15.43 -5.66 -1.22
N PHE A 99 -14.50 -4.89 -0.67
CA PHE A 99 -13.43 -4.28 -1.46
C PHE A 99 -12.61 -5.33 -2.20
N ARG A 100 -12.18 -6.41 -1.53
CA ARG A 100 -11.46 -7.52 -2.17
C ARG A 100 -12.25 -8.17 -3.30
N LYS A 101 -13.55 -8.44 -3.11
CA LYS A 101 -14.42 -9.02 -4.16
C LYS A 101 -14.40 -8.18 -5.44
N TYR A 102 -14.35 -6.86 -5.31
CA TYR A 102 -14.29 -5.91 -6.43
C TYR A 102 -12.84 -5.54 -6.82
N GLY A 103 -11.84 -6.12 -6.15
CA GLY A 103 -10.43 -5.79 -6.31
C GLY A 103 -10.08 -4.35 -5.91
N LEU A 104 -10.88 -3.68 -5.08
CA LEU A 104 -10.58 -2.33 -4.61
C LEU A 104 -9.47 -2.38 -3.54
N ASP A 105 -8.37 -1.67 -3.80
CA ASP A 105 -7.19 -1.63 -2.93
C ASP A 105 -7.43 -0.70 -1.73
N PHE A 106 -7.87 -1.29 -0.61
CA PHE A 106 -8.14 -0.58 0.65
C PHE A 106 -6.94 -0.49 1.58
N CYS A 107 -5.84 -1.20 1.28
CA CYS A 107 -4.66 -1.27 2.13
C CYS A 107 -3.62 -0.22 1.72
N CYS A 108 -3.07 -0.29 0.51
CA CYS A 108 -2.11 0.69 -0.04
C CYS A 108 -2.84 1.88 -0.66
N GLY A 109 -3.90 1.61 -1.43
CA GLY A 109 -4.78 2.58 -2.07
C GLY A 109 -5.83 3.20 -1.13
N GLY A 110 -5.77 2.91 0.18
CA GLY A 110 -6.79 3.24 1.18
C GLY A 110 -7.17 4.72 1.31
N LYS A 111 -6.38 5.64 0.74
CA LYS A 111 -6.64 7.09 0.69
C LYS A 111 -7.69 7.48 -0.38
N LYS A 112 -8.03 6.59 -1.31
CA LYS A 112 -9.07 6.83 -2.34
C LYS A 112 -10.48 6.65 -1.76
N THR A 113 -11.45 7.40 -2.27
CA THR A 113 -12.86 7.14 -1.98
C THR A 113 -13.37 5.94 -2.78
N VAL A 114 -14.50 5.35 -2.35
CA VAL A 114 -15.17 4.28 -3.11
C VAL A 114 -15.46 4.72 -4.54
N ALA A 115 -15.92 5.97 -4.73
CA ALA A 115 -16.24 6.53 -6.04
C ALA A 115 -15.01 6.61 -6.96
N GLN A 116 -13.88 7.12 -6.44
CA GLN A 116 -12.63 7.21 -7.20
C GLN A 116 -12.12 5.82 -7.59
N ALA A 117 -12.10 4.88 -6.64
CA ALA A 117 -11.60 3.53 -6.87
C ALA A 117 -12.51 2.75 -7.85
N CYS A 118 -13.83 2.94 -7.80
CA CYS A 118 -14.75 2.37 -8.78
C CYS A 118 -14.55 2.95 -10.17
N ALA A 119 -14.38 4.28 -10.29
CA ALA A 119 -14.18 4.94 -11.57
C ALA A 119 -12.90 4.46 -12.28
N GLU A 120 -11.80 4.30 -11.54
CA GLU A 120 -10.54 3.78 -12.09
C GLU A 120 -10.64 2.33 -12.61
N LYS A 121 -11.46 1.50 -11.95
CA LYS A 121 -11.66 0.09 -12.33
C LYS A 121 -12.86 -0.14 -13.28
N GLY A 122 -13.60 0.91 -13.63
CA GLY A 122 -14.81 0.79 -14.46
C GLY A 122 -15.94 0.03 -13.77
N LEU A 123 -16.03 0.10 -12.43
CA LEU A 123 -17.05 -0.56 -11.62
C LEU A 123 -18.28 0.32 -11.42
N ASP A 124 -19.45 -0.31 -11.27
CA ASP A 124 -20.69 0.39 -10.90
C ASP A 124 -20.67 0.75 -9.41
N LEU A 125 -20.53 2.05 -9.13
CA LEU A 125 -20.55 2.60 -7.78
C LEU A 125 -21.82 2.22 -7.00
N ALA A 126 -22.98 2.17 -7.66
CA ALA A 126 -24.24 1.85 -6.99
C ALA A 126 -24.27 0.40 -6.51
N ALA A 127 -23.76 -0.53 -7.31
CA ALA A 127 -23.65 -1.93 -6.95
C ALA A 127 -22.71 -2.14 -5.75
N VAL A 128 -21.53 -1.52 -5.78
CA VAL A 128 -20.55 -1.60 -4.68
C VAL A 128 -21.12 -0.98 -3.40
N ALA A 129 -21.76 0.19 -3.49
CA ALA A 129 -22.37 0.86 -2.34
C ALA A 129 -23.49 0.05 -1.68
N GLU A 130 -24.31 -0.66 -2.46
CA GLU A 130 -25.35 -1.52 -1.90
C GLU A 130 -24.77 -2.76 -1.21
N GLU A 131 -23.71 -3.38 -1.74
CA GLU A 131 -23.04 -4.48 -1.05
C GLU A 131 -22.39 -4.06 0.27
N LEU A 132 -21.76 -2.88 0.32
CA LEU A 132 -21.22 -2.32 1.57
C LEU A 132 -22.31 -2.12 2.62
N ARG A 133 -23.50 -1.66 2.22
CA ARG A 133 -24.69 -1.54 3.09
C ARG A 133 -25.25 -2.89 3.54
N GLN A 134 -25.13 -3.92 2.72
CA GLN A 134 -25.60 -5.27 3.09
C GLN A 134 -24.66 -5.93 4.09
N ALA A 135 -23.36 -5.67 4.02
CA ALA A 135 -22.38 -6.11 5.03
C ALA A 135 -22.74 -5.61 6.44
N ASP A 136 -23.30 -4.39 6.56
CA ASP A 136 -23.75 -3.84 7.85
C ASP A 136 -24.85 -4.70 8.51
N LYS A 137 -25.68 -5.38 7.71
CA LYS A 137 -26.84 -6.15 8.17
C LYS A 137 -26.50 -7.59 8.58
N GLN A 138 -25.30 -8.07 8.28
CA GLN A 138 -24.88 -9.38 8.76
C GLN A 138 -24.67 -9.34 10.27
N LEU A 139 -25.46 -10.16 10.99
CA LEU A 139 -25.34 -10.42 12.42
C LEU A 139 -24.11 -11.31 12.68
N SER A 140 -22.92 -10.73 12.56
CA SER A 140 -21.66 -11.36 12.95
C SER A 140 -21.17 -10.80 14.29
N ALA A 141 -20.08 -11.37 14.82
CA ALA A 141 -19.37 -10.81 15.96
C ALA A 141 -19.10 -9.32 15.78
N ARG A 142 -19.13 -8.56 16.88
CA ARG A 142 -18.86 -7.11 16.89
C ARG A 142 -17.48 -6.86 16.25
N PRO A 143 -17.36 -5.95 15.27
CA PRO A 143 -16.08 -5.62 14.66
C PRO A 143 -15.05 -5.24 15.73
N LEU A 144 -13.80 -5.68 15.53
CA LEU A 144 -12.70 -5.28 16.42
C LEU A 144 -12.43 -3.78 16.23
N PRO A 145 -12.35 -3.00 17.33
CA PRO A 145 -12.21 -1.56 17.25
C PRO A 145 -10.73 -1.17 17.11
N TYR A 146 -10.06 -1.56 16.02
CA TYR A 146 -8.64 -1.26 15.79
C TYR A 146 -8.32 0.24 15.89
N SER A 147 -9.28 1.08 15.48
CA SER A 147 -9.20 2.53 15.58
C SER A 147 -9.22 3.07 17.02
N ASP A 148 -9.64 2.28 18.01
CA ASP A 148 -9.67 2.69 19.42
C ASP A 148 -8.45 2.16 20.21
N TRP A 149 -7.67 1.26 19.62
CA TRP A 149 -6.50 0.69 20.27
C TRP A 149 -5.36 1.69 20.40
N SER A 150 -4.60 1.58 21.50
CA SER A 150 -3.34 2.30 21.65
C SER A 150 -2.30 1.77 20.66
N LEU A 151 -1.37 2.63 20.24
CA LEU A 151 -0.43 2.29 19.17
C LEU A 151 0.54 1.16 19.55
N ASP A 152 0.93 1.10 20.82
CA ASP A 152 1.75 0.02 21.36
C ASP A 152 1.01 -1.33 21.33
N PHE A 153 -0.26 -1.34 21.73
CA PHE A 153 -1.08 -2.55 21.65
C PHE A 153 -1.35 -2.98 20.20
N LEU A 154 -1.65 -2.03 19.30
CA LEU A 154 -1.86 -2.32 17.88
C LEU A 154 -0.58 -2.88 17.23
N ALA A 155 0.58 -2.30 17.51
CA ALA A 155 1.86 -2.81 17.03
C ALA A 155 2.12 -4.23 17.55
N ASP A 156 1.89 -4.49 18.84
CA ASP A 156 2.05 -5.84 19.39
C ASP A 156 1.04 -6.83 18.80
N TYR A 157 -0.20 -6.42 18.53
CA TYR A 157 -1.18 -7.26 17.83
C TYR A 157 -0.72 -7.63 16.42
N ILE A 158 -0.21 -6.66 15.65
CA ILE A 158 0.29 -6.88 14.28
C ILE A 158 1.44 -7.90 14.28
N VAL A 159 2.40 -7.75 15.21
CA VAL A 159 3.52 -8.70 15.33
C VAL A 159 3.04 -10.11 15.71
N ASN A 160 2.17 -10.22 16.72
CA ASN A 160 1.75 -11.51 17.24
C ASN A 160 0.74 -12.23 16.34
N THR A 161 0.02 -11.50 15.48
CA THR A 161 -0.99 -12.06 14.57
C THR A 161 -0.42 -12.22 13.18
N HIS A 162 -0.09 -11.12 12.52
CA HIS A 162 0.26 -11.09 11.10
C HIS A 162 1.73 -11.44 10.85
N HIS A 163 2.68 -10.82 11.56
CA HIS A 163 4.10 -11.12 11.32
C HIS A 163 4.43 -12.58 11.68
N SER A 164 3.84 -13.08 12.76
CA SER A 164 3.99 -14.46 13.19
C SER A 164 3.40 -15.44 12.17
N TYR A 165 2.25 -15.13 11.58
CA TYR A 165 1.66 -15.90 10.48
C TYR A 165 2.56 -15.88 9.23
N ILE A 166 2.97 -14.71 8.76
CA ILE A 166 3.83 -14.52 7.58
C ILE A 166 5.13 -15.33 7.74
N LYS A 167 5.83 -15.18 8.88
CA LYS A 167 7.07 -15.93 9.16
C LYS A 167 6.86 -17.45 9.19
N GLY A 168 5.69 -17.90 9.61
CA GLY A 168 5.35 -19.33 9.65
C GLY A 168 5.00 -19.89 8.28
N VAL A 169 4.20 -19.19 7.49
CA VAL A 169 3.60 -19.73 6.25
C VAL A 169 4.44 -19.48 4.99
N LEU A 170 5.15 -18.35 4.93
CA LEU A 170 5.86 -17.93 3.71
C LEU A 170 6.98 -18.90 3.27
N PRO A 171 7.74 -19.54 4.19
CA PRO A 171 8.68 -20.59 3.80
C PRO A 171 8.01 -21.78 3.12
N ASP A 172 6.84 -22.20 3.60
CA ASP A 172 6.08 -23.30 3.01
C ASP A 172 5.51 -22.91 1.65
N ILE A 173 4.96 -21.70 1.50
CA ILE A 173 4.50 -21.17 0.20
C ILE A 173 5.65 -21.18 -0.81
N THR A 174 6.83 -20.71 -0.42
CA THR A 174 8.02 -20.71 -1.28
C THR A 174 8.40 -22.12 -1.71
N ALA A 175 8.42 -23.08 -0.76
CA ALA A 175 8.75 -24.47 -1.06
C ALA A 175 7.72 -25.13 -2.00
N TYR A 176 6.43 -24.90 -1.78
CA TYR A 176 5.38 -25.41 -2.66
C TYR A 176 5.41 -24.75 -4.04
N ALA A 177 5.64 -23.44 -4.13
CA ALA A 177 5.79 -22.73 -5.38
C ALA A 177 6.93 -23.33 -6.22
N GLY A 178 8.10 -23.54 -5.63
CA GLY A 178 9.23 -24.19 -6.31
C GLY A 178 8.94 -25.62 -6.73
N LYS A 179 8.26 -26.41 -5.89
CA LYS A 179 7.88 -27.79 -6.21
C LYS A 179 6.90 -27.86 -7.38
N VAL A 180 5.85 -27.04 -7.34
CA VAL A 180 4.78 -27.02 -8.35
C VAL A 180 5.31 -26.49 -9.68
N ALA A 181 6.08 -25.39 -9.64
CA ALA A 181 6.79 -24.85 -10.81
C ALA A 181 7.71 -25.88 -11.46
N ARG A 182 8.47 -26.66 -10.69
CA ARG A 182 9.35 -27.70 -11.24
C ARG A 182 8.60 -28.84 -11.94
N VAL A 183 7.42 -29.21 -11.45
CA VAL A 183 6.66 -30.36 -11.98
C VAL A 183 5.74 -29.96 -13.14
N HIS A 184 5.14 -28.78 -13.06
CA HIS A 184 4.10 -28.33 -13.98
C HIS A 184 4.54 -27.18 -14.89
N GLY A 185 5.66 -26.51 -14.61
CA GLY A 185 6.10 -25.28 -15.28
C GLY A 185 6.27 -25.37 -16.80
N ASP A 186 6.56 -26.56 -17.34
CA ASP A 186 6.63 -26.76 -18.80
C ASP A 186 5.27 -26.62 -19.48
N ARG A 187 4.19 -27.04 -18.81
CA ARG A 187 2.80 -26.93 -19.31
C ARG A 187 2.11 -25.64 -18.85
N HIS A 188 2.55 -25.13 -17.70
CA HIS A 188 1.96 -24.05 -16.93
C HIS A 188 3.05 -23.02 -16.60
N PRO A 189 3.54 -22.26 -17.60
CA PRO A 189 4.70 -21.39 -17.45
C PRO A 189 4.49 -20.24 -16.45
N GLU A 190 3.25 -19.86 -16.17
CA GLU A 190 2.89 -18.90 -15.12
C GLU A 190 3.40 -19.33 -13.74
N LEU A 191 3.53 -20.64 -13.48
CA LEU A 191 4.05 -21.15 -12.22
C LEU A 191 5.52 -20.80 -12.00
N LEU A 192 6.30 -20.65 -13.07
CA LEU A 192 7.69 -20.19 -12.99
C LEU A 192 7.72 -18.73 -12.50
N THR A 193 6.82 -17.89 -13.03
CA THR A 193 6.65 -16.50 -12.61
C THR A 193 6.17 -16.41 -11.16
N ILE A 194 5.18 -17.20 -10.77
CA ILE A 194 4.68 -17.24 -9.38
C ILE A 194 5.80 -17.63 -8.43
N HIS A 195 6.58 -18.66 -8.74
CA HIS A 195 7.70 -19.07 -7.90
C HIS A 195 8.76 -17.97 -7.75
N GLN A 196 9.10 -17.27 -8.83
CA GLN A 196 10.02 -16.14 -8.77
C GLN A 196 9.50 -15.03 -7.85
N LEU A 197 8.26 -14.57 -8.06
CA LEU A 197 7.65 -13.49 -7.29
C LEU A 197 7.51 -13.84 -5.80
N VAL A 198 7.10 -15.08 -5.49
CA VAL A 198 7.02 -15.56 -4.10
C VAL A 198 8.40 -15.56 -3.44
N THR A 199 9.45 -15.96 -4.16
CA THR A 199 10.81 -15.99 -3.62
C THR A 199 11.33 -14.58 -3.33
N GLU A 200 11.13 -13.64 -4.26
CA GLU A 200 11.52 -12.23 -4.10
C GLU A 200 10.75 -11.57 -2.94
N MET A 201 9.43 -11.76 -2.90
CA MET A 201 8.56 -11.29 -1.83
C MET A 201 8.95 -11.89 -0.47
N GLY A 202 9.37 -13.16 -0.43
CA GLY A 202 9.92 -13.82 0.75
C GLY A 202 11.12 -13.10 1.36
N GLN A 203 12.04 -12.66 0.50
CA GLN A 203 13.24 -11.94 0.92
C GLN A 203 12.92 -10.51 1.36
N GLU A 204 12.08 -9.81 0.60
CA GLU A 204 11.63 -8.45 0.89
C GLU A 204 10.88 -8.39 2.24
N LEU A 205 9.87 -9.24 2.42
CA LEU A 205 9.10 -9.29 3.67
C LEU A 205 9.97 -9.68 4.87
N SER A 206 10.90 -10.63 4.73
CA SER A 206 11.78 -11.01 5.84
C SER A 206 12.61 -9.83 6.35
N SER A 207 13.13 -8.98 5.45
CA SER A 207 13.86 -7.78 5.84
C SER A 207 12.91 -6.67 6.34
N HIS A 208 11.76 -6.52 5.70
CA HIS A 208 10.70 -5.57 6.06
C HIS A 208 10.28 -5.73 7.53
N LEU A 209 9.81 -6.93 7.92
CA LEU A 209 9.32 -7.21 9.27
C LEU A 209 10.39 -6.97 10.34
N LEU A 210 11.67 -7.20 10.03
CA LEU A 210 12.77 -6.90 10.95
C LEU A 210 12.94 -5.40 11.21
N LYS A 211 12.81 -4.55 10.17
CA LYS A 211 12.88 -3.09 10.34
C LYS A 211 11.72 -2.60 11.20
N GLU A 212 10.54 -3.17 11.03
CA GLU A 212 9.38 -2.83 11.85
C GLU A 212 9.58 -3.26 13.31
N GLU A 213 9.88 -4.54 13.54
CA GLU A 213 9.96 -5.12 14.88
C GLU A 213 11.14 -4.59 15.71
N GLN A 214 12.26 -4.26 15.06
CA GLN A 214 13.49 -3.86 15.76
C GLN A 214 13.73 -2.35 15.76
N VAL A 215 13.07 -1.59 14.87
CA VAL A 215 13.30 -0.14 14.75
C VAL A 215 11.99 0.64 14.89
N LEU A 216 11.07 0.49 13.95
CA LEU A 216 9.89 1.37 13.87
C LEU A 216 8.92 1.15 15.04
N PHE A 217 8.50 -0.08 15.32
CA PHE A 217 7.55 -0.37 16.39
C PHE A 217 8.11 -0.07 17.78
N PRO A 218 9.37 -0.42 18.13
CA PRO A 218 9.99 0.03 19.37
C PRO A 218 9.98 1.56 19.53
N HIS A 219 10.24 2.30 18.46
CA HIS A 219 10.17 3.76 18.49
C HIS A 219 8.74 4.27 18.73
N ILE A 220 7.73 3.68 18.08
CA ILE A 220 6.32 3.99 18.33
C ILE A 220 5.94 3.73 19.80
N ARG A 221 6.36 2.60 20.37
CA ARG A 221 6.12 2.28 21.79
C ARG A 221 6.76 3.33 22.71
N GLU A 222 7.95 3.81 22.39
CA GLU A 222 8.63 4.84 23.18
C GLU A 222 7.87 6.18 23.13
N MET A 223 7.37 6.60 21.97
CA MET A 223 6.51 7.78 21.86
C MET A 223 5.24 7.65 22.73
N VAL A 224 4.61 6.47 22.74
CA VAL A 224 3.43 6.22 23.59
C VAL A 224 3.77 6.37 25.08
N LYS A 225 4.90 5.81 25.52
CA LYS A 225 5.37 5.97 26.91
C LYS A 225 5.60 7.43 27.28
N LEU A 226 6.25 8.20 26.40
CA LEU A 226 6.50 9.63 26.62
C LEU A 226 5.20 10.42 26.72
N LYS A 227 4.19 10.13 25.88
CA LYS A 227 2.84 10.73 25.98
C LYS A 227 2.21 10.47 27.33
N HIS A 228 2.25 9.23 27.81
CA HIS A 228 1.70 8.86 29.12
C HIS A 228 2.44 9.52 30.27
N ALA A 229 3.77 9.60 30.19
CA ALA A 229 4.62 10.27 31.17
C ALA A 229 4.53 11.80 31.11
N ARG A 230 3.86 12.37 30.09
CA ARG A 230 3.85 13.82 29.77
C ARG A 230 5.27 14.38 29.64
N GLN A 231 6.17 13.58 29.08
CA GLN A 231 7.56 13.96 28.87
C GLN A 231 7.76 14.38 27.42
N ALA A 232 8.60 15.39 27.24
CA ALA A 232 9.06 15.84 25.93
C ALA A 232 9.86 14.74 25.24
N PHE A 233 9.75 14.68 23.91
CA PHE A 233 10.64 13.84 23.11
C PHE A 233 12.08 14.37 23.23
N PRO A 234 13.08 13.53 23.61
CA PRO A 234 14.44 14.02 23.78
C PRO A 234 15.01 14.54 22.45
N VAL A 235 15.47 15.80 22.45
CA VAL A 235 16.05 16.50 21.27
C VAL A 235 17.19 15.72 20.60
N GLN A 236 17.81 14.78 21.31
CA GLN A 236 18.91 13.95 20.84
C GLN A 236 18.49 12.90 19.78
N TYR A 237 17.19 12.63 19.64
CA TYR A 237 16.63 11.77 18.59
C TYR A 237 16.09 12.65 17.45
N SER A 238 16.99 13.13 16.59
CA SER A 238 16.64 13.92 15.39
C SER A 238 15.93 13.13 14.28
N ALA A 239 15.75 11.82 14.45
CA ALA A 239 15.11 10.95 13.47
C ALA A 239 13.60 10.93 13.67
N THR A 240 12.86 11.48 12.70
CA THR A 240 11.39 11.42 12.64
C THR A 240 10.91 9.99 12.31
N VAL A 241 9.72 9.62 12.78
CA VAL A 241 9.04 8.39 12.35
C VAL A 241 8.61 8.39 10.90
N ARG A 242 8.47 9.58 10.27
CA ARG A 242 7.98 9.67 8.89
C ARG A 242 8.90 8.97 7.90
N GLN A 243 10.21 9.14 8.05
CA GLN A 243 11.19 8.58 7.11
C GLN A 243 11.18 7.05 7.08
N PRO A 244 11.24 6.32 8.23
CA PRO A 244 11.03 4.88 8.23
C PRO A 244 9.67 4.46 7.65
N ILE A 245 8.59 5.18 7.99
CA ILE A 245 7.24 4.90 7.47
C ILE A 245 7.20 5.00 5.95
N ASP A 246 7.84 6.01 5.33
CA ASP A 246 7.90 6.16 3.87
C ASP A 246 8.52 4.92 3.19
N VAL A 247 9.55 4.37 3.81
CA VAL A 247 10.20 3.15 3.33
C VAL A 247 9.25 1.96 3.45
N MET A 248 8.53 1.83 4.57
CA MET A 248 7.56 0.73 4.76
C MET A 248 6.40 0.84 3.75
N GLU A 249 5.81 2.02 3.57
CA GLU A 249 4.74 2.25 2.59
C GLU A 249 5.20 1.91 1.16
N THR A 250 6.45 2.24 0.79
CA THR A 250 7.02 1.90 -0.52
C THR A 250 7.16 0.39 -0.72
N GLU A 251 7.60 -0.32 0.32
CA GLU A 251 7.74 -1.78 0.30
C GLU A 251 6.38 -2.48 0.25
N HIS A 252 5.37 -1.94 0.94
CA HIS A 252 3.98 -2.41 0.83
C HIS A 252 3.47 -2.33 -0.61
N GLU A 253 3.75 -1.22 -1.32
CA GLU A 253 3.38 -1.09 -2.73
C GLU A 253 4.15 -2.06 -3.65
N SER A 254 5.41 -2.37 -3.31
CA SER A 254 6.19 -3.38 -4.04
C SER A 254 5.56 -4.75 -3.92
N VAL A 255 5.27 -5.17 -2.69
CA VAL A 255 4.66 -6.47 -2.38
C VAL A 255 3.25 -6.57 -2.95
N GLY A 256 2.43 -5.52 -2.83
CA GLY A 256 1.09 -5.46 -3.43
C GLY A 256 1.10 -5.68 -4.94
N ARG A 257 2.06 -5.07 -5.66
CA ARG A 257 2.22 -5.30 -7.11
C ARG A 257 2.60 -6.74 -7.44
N SER A 258 3.42 -7.39 -6.62
CA SER A 258 3.75 -8.81 -6.80
C SER A 258 2.51 -9.69 -6.65
N LEU A 259 1.67 -9.43 -5.66
CA LEU A 259 0.41 -10.14 -5.45
C LEU A 259 -0.59 -9.90 -6.59
N ASP A 260 -0.73 -8.67 -7.08
CA ASP A 260 -1.56 -8.37 -8.26
C ASP A 260 -1.13 -9.18 -9.50
N ILE A 261 0.19 -9.30 -9.73
CA ILE A 261 0.71 -10.10 -10.83
C ILE A 261 0.39 -11.58 -10.60
N ILE A 262 0.67 -12.11 -9.40
CA ILE A 262 0.38 -13.49 -9.03
C ILE A 262 -1.10 -13.82 -9.27
N ARG A 263 -2.01 -13.00 -8.74
CA ARG A 263 -3.46 -13.19 -8.89
C ARG A 263 -3.91 -13.12 -10.35
N ARG A 264 -3.31 -12.24 -11.16
CA ARG A 264 -3.62 -12.15 -12.60
C ARG A 264 -3.14 -13.38 -13.37
N VAL A 265 -1.89 -13.80 -13.17
CA VAL A 265 -1.32 -14.93 -13.94
C VAL A 265 -1.87 -16.27 -13.49
N SER A 266 -2.39 -16.36 -12.26
CA SER A 266 -3.09 -17.54 -11.74
C SER A 266 -4.58 -17.61 -12.09
N ASP A 267 -5.08 -16.65 -12.89
CA ASP A 267 -6.51 -16.47 -13.16
C ASP A 267 -7.35 -16.49 -11.87
N ASN A 268 -7.00 -15.61 -10.94
CA ASN A 268 -7.64 -15.51 -9.63
C ASN A 268 -7.56 -16.81 -8.81
N TYR A 269 -6.39 -17.47 -8.85
CA TYR A 269 -6.13 -18.77 -8.23
C TYR A 269 -7.07 -19.89 -8.72
N THR A 270 -7.47 -19.84 -10.00
CA THR A 270 -8.27 -20.89 -10.63
C THR A 270 -7.39 -22.08 -10.99
N LEU A 271 -7.79 -23.29 -10.57
CA LEU A 271 -7.02 -24.50 -10.82
C LEU A 271 -7.30 -25.09 -12.21
N PRO A 272 -6.27 -25.47 -12.98
CA PRO A 272 -6.46 -26.23 -14.22
C PRO A 272 -6.87 -27.68 -13.95
N GLU A 273 -7.41 -28.36 -14.96
CA GLU A 273 -7.89 -29.75 -14.85
C GLU A 273 -6.80 -30.75 -14.43
N ASP A 274 -5.54 -30.51 -14.81
CA ASP A 274 -4.40 -31.37 -14.47
C ASP A 274 -3.70 -30.96 -13.16
N ALA A 275 -4.31 -30.08 -12.36
CA ALA A 275 -3.76 -29.65 -11.08
C ALA A 275 -3.67 -30.81 -10.09
N CYS A 276 -2.48 -31.04 -9.54
CA CYS A 276 -2.28 -32.00 -8.46
C CYS A 276 -2.60 -31.40 -7.09
N ALA A 277 -2.67 -32.24 -6.05
CA ALA A 277 -2.96 -31.79 -4.69
C ALA A 277 -1.99 -30.72 -4.16
N SER A 278 -0.71 -30.75 -4.54
CA SER A 278 0.27 -29.71 -4.17
C SER A 278 0.01 -28.38 -4.89
N TYR A 279 -0.49 -28.43 -6.12
CA TYR A 279 -0.91 -27.23 -6.86
C TYR A 279 -2.14 -26.60 -6.16
N SER A 280 -3.17 -27.40 -5.88
CA SER A 280 -4.35 -26.93 -5.15
C SER A 280 -4.02 -26.36 -3.77
N LEU A 281 -3.07 -26.95 -3.06
CA LEU A 281 -2.61 -26.45 -1.77
C LEU A 281 -1.89 -25.10 -1.91
N LEU A 282 -0.97 -24.95 -2.87
CA LEU A 282 -0.27 -23.70 -3.12
C LEU A 282 -1.23 -22.54 -3.37
N TYR A 283 -2.22 -22.73 -4.25
CA TYR A 283 -3.17 -21.67 -4.59
C TYR A 283 -4.04 -21.27 -3.41
N ARG A 284 -4.46 -22.23 -2.58
CA ARG A 284 -5.18 -21.92 -1.34
C ARG A 284 -4.31 -21.12 -0.36
N MET A 285 -3.05 -21.54 -0.18
CA MET A 285 -2.13 -20.84 0.72
C MET A 285 -1.81 -19.42 0.23
N LEU A 286 -1.68 -19.22 -1.08
CA LEU A 286 -1.48 -17.89 -1.66
C LEU A 286 -2.69 -16.98 -1.45
N ASP A 287 -3.91 -17.52 -1.61
CA ASP A 287 -5.14 -16.75 -1.39
C ASP A 287 -5.30 -16.37 0.10
N GLU A 288 -5.09 -17.31 1.01
CA GLU A 288 -5.10 -17.06 2.46
C GLU A 288 -3.99 -16.07 2.90
N PHE A 289 -2.80 -16.19 2.31
CA PHE A 289 -1.68 -15.29 2.58
C PHE A 289 -1.96 -13.86 2.12
N GLU A 290 -2.49 -13.70 0.91
CA GLU A 290 -2.88 -12.40 0.37
C GLU A 290 -4.00 -11.75 1.22
N GLU A 291 -4.96 -12.54 1.69
CA GLU A 291 -6.00 -12.07 2.60
C GLU A 291 -5.43 -11.50 3.91
N ASP A 292 -4.54 -12.25 4.57
CA ASP A 292 -3.91 -11.80 5.82
C ASP A 292 -3.05 -10.55 5.59
N LEU A 293 -2.25 -10.55 4.51
CA LEU A 293 -1.35 -9.44 4.21
C LEU A 293 -2.09 -8.15 3.90
N HIS A 294 -3.23 -8.20 3.21
CA HIS A 294 -4.06 -7.02 2.99
C HIS A 294 -4.58 -6.41 4.30
N ILE A 295 -4.97 -7.24 5.27
CA ILE A 295 -5.42 -6.77 6.59
C ILE A 295 -4.23 -6.17 7.35
N HIS A 296 -3.09 -6.88 7.38
CA HIS A 296 -1.84 -6.41 7.99
C HIS A 296 -1.46 -5.01 7.49
N VAL A 297 -1.26 -4.86 6.18
CA VAL A 297 -0.86 -3.59 5.56
C VAL A 297 -1.91 -2.51 5.78
N HIS A 298 -3.20 -2.88 5.81
CA HIS A 298 -4.27 -1.93 6.11
C HIS A 298 -4.14 -1.36 7.53
N LEU A 299 -3.95 -2.23 8.54
CA LEU A 299 -3.78 -1.81 9.94
C LEU A 299 -2.58 -0.86 10.09
N GLU A 300 -1.54 -1.06 9.32
CA GLU A 300 -0.36 -0.20 9.31
C GLU A 300 -0.60 1.13 8.61
N ASN A 301 -0.87 1.08 7.30
CA ASN A 301 -0.96 2.25 6.44
C ASN A 301 -2.12 3.19 6.82
N ASN A 302 -3.23 2.64 7.30
CA ASN A 302 -4.45 3.41 7.51
C ASN A 302 -4.75 3.68 9.00
N ILE A 303 -4.05 3.02 9.93
CA ILE A 303 -4.29 3.19 11.37
C ILE A 303 -3.00 3.48 12.12
N LEU A 304 -2.03 2.55 12.16
CA LEU A 304 -0.84 2.69 13.00
C LEU A 304 0.04 3.86 12.56
N PHE A 305 0.41 3.92 11.27
CA PHE A 305 1.34 4.92 10.76
C PHE A 305 0.79 6.35 10.81
N PRO A 306 -0.45 6.63 10.35
CA PRO A 306 -1.00 7.98 10.44
C PRO A 306 -1.09 8.49 11.88
N LYS A 307 -1.47 7.62 12.82
CA LYS A 307 -1.55 7.96 14.24
C LYS A 307 -0.17 8.12 14.89
N ALA A 308 0.83 7.34 14.48
CA ALA A 308 2.21 7.51 14.94
C ALA A 308 2.79 8.86 14.52
N ILE A 309 2.57 9.27 13.27
CA ILE A 309 2.96 10.59 12.77
C ILE A 309 2.25 11.70 13.54
N GLN A 310 0.95 11.53 13.82
CA GLN A 310 0.19 12.51 14.60
C GLN A 310 0.70 12.60 16.05
N LEU A 311 1.03 11.46 16.66
CA LEU A 311 1.60 11.41 18.00
C LEU A 311 2.95 12.13 18.09
N GLU A 312 3.83 11.93 17.11
CA GLU A 312 5.11 12.64 17.03
C GLU A 312 4.89 14.16 17.00
N LYS A 313 3.94 14.64 16.19
CA LYS A 313 3.58 16.07 16.13
C LYS A 313 3.08 16.59 17.48
N GLU A 314 2.24 15.83 18.17
CA GLU A 314 1.74 16.19 19.51
C GLU A 314 2.89 16.33 20.51
N LEU A 315 3.83 15.37 20.54
CA LEU A 315 4.99 15.39 21.43
C LEU A 315 5.95 16.54 21.13
N ASN A 316 6.11 16.90 19.86
CA ASN A 316 6.94 18.04 19.45
C ASN A 316 6.29 19.39 19.76
N ASN A 317 4.95 19.49 19.71
CA ASN A 317 4.24 20.72 20.04
C ASN A 317 4.23 21.02 21.55
N VAL A 318 4.46 20.02 22.42
CA VAL A 318 4.68 20.24 23.86
C VAL A 318 6.01 20.99 24.12
N ASN A 319 6.90 21.07 23.13
CA ASN A 319 8.19 21.79 23.20
C ASN A 319 8.15 23.25 22.67
N ALA A 320 7.00 23.75 22.21
CA ALA A 320 6.83 25.12 21.70
C ALA A 320 5.98 25.97 22.65
#